data_AF-K1PU48-F1
#
_entry.id   AF-K1PU48-F1
#
_cell.length_a   1.000
_cell.length_b   1.000
_cell.length_c   1.000
_cell.angle_alpha   90.00
_cell.angle_beta   90.00
_cell.angle_gamma   90.00
#
_symmetry.space_group_name_H-M   'P 1'
#
loop_
_entity.id
_entity.type
_entity.pdbx_description
1 polymer ?
#
loop_
_entity_poly.entity_id
_entity_poly.type
_entity_poly.pdbx_seq_one_letter_code
_entity_poly.pdbx_strand_id
1 'polypeptide(L)'
;MYDSFVYLSFVGDLHALCFKIETDCKFEEFNNTYIVTNDTRCNGVTNYACASGYNLTSGNLSRLCGTGLEWIGDPPFCSGCICPSAGVGYQFNTTEELIKRMEEMKKKLKIEREKTNAFIRSKTSVKDSRTSSTGIGFVLGWGIIGSLPVAICLGDAASLLRHMRHGV
;
A
#
# COMPACT_ATOMS: atom_id res chain seq x y z
N MET A 1 78.29 -9.07 5.06
CA MET A 1 78.32 -7.70 5.59
C MET A 1 77.51 -6.85 4.62
N TYR A 2 76.27 -6.52 5.01
CA TYR A 2 75.35 -5.48 4.53
C TYR A 2 75.04 -5.39 3.01
N ASP A 3 73.81 -5.26 2.52
CA ASP A 3 72.49 -5.38 3.10
C ASP A 3 71.51 -5.29 1.92
N SER A 4 71.26 -6.41 1.22
CA SER A 4 70.23 -6.41 0.16
C SER A 4 68.82 -6.62 0.72
N PHE A 5 68.67 -6.69 2.05
CA PHE A 5 67.38 -6.70 2.75
C PHE A 5 66.67 -5.34 2.73
N VAL A 6 67.31 -4.28 2.24
CA VAL A 6 66.76 -2.91 2.30
C VAL A 6 65.80 -2.59 1.14
N TYR A 7 65.76 -3.42 0.08
CA TYR A 7 64.79 -3.27 -1.01
C TYR A 7 63.45 -4.00 -0.79
N LEU A 8 63.21 -4.50 0.43
CA LEU A 8 61.96 -5.13 0.84
C LEU A 8 61.10 -4.26 1.77
N SER A 9 61.45 -2.97 1.92
CA SER A 9 60.89 -2.13 3.01
C SER A 9 60.02 -0.94 2.59
N PHE A 10 59.72 -0.72 1.30
CA PHE A 10 59.13 0.57 0.86
C PHE A 10 57.91 0.50 -0.07
N VAL A 11 57.04 -0.49 0.09
CA VAL A 11 55.60 -0.32 -0.23
C VAL A 11 54.78 -0.97 0.88
N GLY A 12 54.84 -0.37 2.06
CA GLY A 12 53.85 -0.62 3.11
C GLY A 12 52.61 0.22 2.80
N ASP A 13 51.63 -0.37 2.10
CA ASP A 13 50.27 0.17 1.98
C ASP A 13 49.26 -0.98 1.99
N LEU A 14 48.81 -1.31 3.21
CA LEU A 14 47.43 -1.66 3.58
C LEU A 14 46.64 -2.70 2.76
N HIS A 15 47.23 -3.77 2.23
CA HIS A 15 46.45 -4.89 1.66
C HIS A 15 47.08 -6.26 1.94
N ALA A 16 47.34 -6.55 3.21
CA ALA A 16 47.52 -7.93 3.69
C ALA A 16 46.15 -8.56 4.06
N LEU A 17 45.11 -8.28 3.26
CA LEU A 17 43.76 -8.83 3.46
C LEU A 17 43.55 -9.94 2.42
N CYS A 18 43.89 -11.16 2.81
CA CYS A 18 43.61 -12.39 2.08
C CYS A 18 44.47 -12.77 0.87
N PHE A 19 45.62 -13.39 1.13
CA PHE A 19 46.39 -14.10 0.10
C PHE A 19 46.16 -15.63 0.24
N LYS A 20 45.34 -16.15 -0.68
CA LYS A 20 45.00 -17.57 -1.00
C LYS A 20 46.07 -18.57 -0.54
N ILE A 21 45.76 -19.55 0.31
CA ILE A 21 45.09 -20.84 0.00
C ILE A 21 44.68 -21.44 1.36
N GLU A 22 43.41 -21.78 1.55
CA GLU A 22 42.86 -22.43 2.78
C GLU A 22 42.67 -21.51 4.00
N THR A 23 41.94 -20.41 3.81
CA THR A 23 41.51 -19.51 4.88
C THR A 23 40.00 -19.25 4.82
N ASP A 24 39.23 -20.33 4.79
CA ASP A 24 37.78 -20.25 4.85
C ASP A 24 37.34 -20.24 6.33
N CYS A 25 36.38 -19.38 6.66
CA CYS A 25 35.77 -19.42 7.99
C CYS A 25 35.07 -20.77 8.19
N LYS A 26 35.11 -21.27 9.44
CA LYS A 26 34.43 -22.52 9.80
C LYS A 26 32.94 -22.38 9.51
N PHE A 27 32.40 -23.36 8.80
CA PHE A 27 30.98 -23.45 8.56
C PHE A 27 30.22 -23.75 9.86
N GLU A 28 29.18 -22.96 10.15
CA GLU A 28 28.36 -23.06 11.35
C GLU A 28 26.87 -23.17 10.99
N GLU A 29 26.22 -24.19 11.54
CA GLU A 29 24.77 -24.39 11.46
C GLU A 29 24.12 -24.05 12.81
N PHE A 30 23.00 -23.33 12.78
CA PHE A 30 22.27 -22.92 13.96
C PHE A 30 20.85 -23.49 13.96
N ASN A 31 20.35 -23.85 15.14
CA ASN A 31 19.01 -24.41 15.29
C ASN A 31 17.92 -23.42 14.83
N ASN A 32 16.89 -23.95 14.17
CA ASN A 32 15.77 -23.18 13.64
C ASN A 32 16.18 -22.11 12.61
N THR A 33 17.31 -22.30 11.93
CA THR A 33 17.79 -21.45 10.84
C THR A 33 18.06 -22.28 9.58
N TYR A 34 18.11 -21.63 8.44
CA TYR A 34 18.62 -22.18 7.19
C TYR A 34 19.51 -21.14 6.50
N ILE A 35 20.41 -21.59 5.63
CA ILE A 35 21.38 -20.73 4.96
C ILE A 35 20.81 -20.30 3.61
N VAL A 36 20.78 -18.99 3.39
CA VAL A 36 20.33 -18.35 2.14
C VAL A 36 21.50 -18.25 1.17
N THR A 37 22.66 -17.80 1.65
CA THR A 37 23.90 -17.72 0.89
C THR A 37 25.06 -18.19 1.75
N ASN A 38 25.92 -19.04 1.20
CA ASN A 38 27.08 -19.59 1.89
C ASN A 38 28.35 -19.12 1.19
N ASP A 39 29.03 -18.12 1.76
CA ASP A 39 30.34 -17.68 1.30
C ASP A 39 31.29 -17.61 2.50
N THR A 40 31.92 -18.74 2.79
CA THR A 40 32.93 -18.89 3.86
C THR A 40 34.29 -18.33 3.47
N ARG A 41 34.46 -17.87 2.24
CA ARG A 41 35.73 -17.27 1.82
C ARG A 41 35.96 -16.02 2.63
N CYS A 42 37.21 -15.71 2.84
CA CYS A 42 37.65 -14.45 3.42
C CYS A 42 37.05 -13.23 2.71
N ASN A 43 36.50 -12.31 3.51
CA ASN A 43 35.65 -11.19 3.10
C ASN A 43 34.34 -11.60 2.39
N GLY A 44 33.99 -12.88 2.44
CA GLY A 44 32.73 -13.46 1.99
C GLY A 44 31.63 -13.31 3.05
N VAL A 45 30.39 -13.26 2.57
CA VAL A 45 29.21 -13.02 3.42
C VAL A 45 28.29 -14.24 3.40
N THR A 46 28.01 -14.77 4.59
CA THR A 46 27.03 -15.84 4.78
C THR A 46 25.75 -15.26 5.38
N ASN A 47 24.63 -15.51 4.71
CA ASN A 47 23.31 -15.07 5.14
C ASN A 47 22.49 -16.25 5.63
N TYR A 48 21.91 -16.09 6.80
CA TYR A 48 20.99 -16.98 7.47
C TYR A 48 19.58 -16.42 7.43
N ALA A 49 18.60 -17.30 7.52
CA ALA A 49 17.21 -16.95 7.73
C ALA A 49 16.58 -17.89 8.75
N CYS A 50 15.64 -17.40 9.56
CA CYS A 50 14.92 -18.24 10.51
C CYS A 50 13.94 -19.15 9.77
N ALA A 51 13.81 -20.39 10.24
CA ALA A 51 12.83 -21.35 9.75
C ALA A 51 11.40 -20.84 9.95
N SER A 52 10.45 -21.36 9.16
CA SER A 52 9.05 -20.97 9.25
C SER A 52 8.50 -21.12 10.67
N GLY A 53 7.90 -20.06 11.21
CA GLY A 53 7.39 -20.01 12.59
C GLY A 53 8.41 -19.57 13.65
N TYR A 54 9.64 -19.22 13.25
CA TYR A 54 10.67 -18.68 14.15
C TYR A 54 11.06 -17.27 13.72
N ASN A 55 11.39 -16.42 14.69
CA ASN A 55 11.89 -15.06 14.45
C ASN A 55 13.25 -14.86 15.12
N LEU A 56 14.05 -13.95 14.56
CA LEU A 56 15.35 -13.58 15.11
C LEU A 56 15.15 -12.86 16.44
N THR A 57 15.76 -13.39 17.49
CA THR A 57 15.65 -12.84 18.85
C THR A 57 16.97 -12.21 19.30
N SER A 58 18.10 -12.77 18.86
CA SER A 58 19.43 -12.20 19.09
C SER A 58 20.41 -12.61 17.99
N GLY A 59 21.51 -11.87 17.87
CA GLY A 59 22.57 -12.12 16.89
C GLY A 59 22.35 -11.49 15.52
N ASN A 60 23.18 -11.88 14.55
CA ASN A 60 23.14 -11.35 13.19
C ASN A 60 22.83 -12.44 12.16
N LEU A 61 21.86 -12.17 11.29
CA LEU A 61 21.53 -13.05 10.16
C LEU A 61 22.54 -12.94 9.02
N SER A 62 23.28 -11.85 8.91
CA SER A 62 24.35 -11.68 7.93
C SER A 62 25.68 -11.62 8.67
N ARG A 63 26.59 -12.55 8.37
CA ARG A 63 27.91 -12.62 9.00
C ARG A 63 28.99 -12.53 7.93
N LEU A 64 30.03 -11.75 8.21
CA LEU A 64 31.17 -11.53 7.32
C LEU A 64 32.36 -12.36 7.81
N CYS A 65 32.98 -13.14 6.94
CA CYS A 65 34.22 -13.83 7.26
C CYS A 65 35.37 -12.82 7.26
N GLY A 66 35.89 -12.48 8.45
CA GLY A 66 36.99 -11.54 8.60
C GLY A 66 38.34 -12.15 8.18
N THR A 67 39.37 -11.32 8.10
CA THR A 67 40.72 -11.77 7.72
C THR A 67 41.44 -12.57 8.80
N GLY A 68 40.87 -12.67 10.01
CA GLY A 68 41.37 -13.45 11.14
C GLY A 68 40.79 -14.86 11.25
N LEU A 69 40.08 -15.37 10.24
CA LEU A 69 39.33 -16.64 10.28
C LEU A 69 38.15 -16.65 11.28
N GLU A 70 37.73 -15.46 11.72
CA GLU A 70 36.63 -15.28 12.64
C GLU A 70 35.44 -14.63 11.93
N TRP A 71 34.24 -15.11 12.27
CA TRP A 71 33.01 -14.50 11.84
C TRP A 71 32.78 -13.19 12.58
N ILE A 72 32.59 -12.11 11.83
CA ILE A 72 32.21 -10.81 12.36
C ILE A 72 30.70 -10.84 12.61
N GLY A 73 30.31 -10.56 13.86
CA GLY A 73 28.93 -10.55 14.32
C GLY A 73 28.55 -11.80 15.12
N ASP A 74 27.49 -11.65 15.92
CA ASP A 74 27.03 -12.67 16.85
C ASP A 74 26.23 -13.78 16.12
N PRO A 75 26.31 -15.04 16.58
CA PRO A 75 25.56 -16.15 15.98
C PRO A 75 24.05 -15.91 16.08
N PRO A 76 23.28 -16.14 15.00
CA PRO A 76 21.84 -15.90 14.98
C PRO A 76 21.11 -16.89 15.89
N PHE A 77 20.23 -16.37 16.74
CA PHE A 77 19.35 -17.16 17.58
C PHE A 77 17.89 -16.88 17.21
N CYS A 78 17.22 -17.90 16.67
CA CYS A 78 15.81 -17.81 16.31
C CYS A 78 14.95 -18.57 17.33
N SER A 79 14.00 -17.88 17.96
CA SER A 79 13.01 -18.49 18.86
C SER A 79 11.64 -18.57 18.22
N GLY A 80 10.86 -19.58 18.63
CA GLY A 80 9.51 -19.79 18.10
C GLY A 80 8.63 -18.57 18.33
N CYS A 81 7.84 -18.21 17.32
CA CYS A 81 6.84 -17.17 17.43
C CYS A 81 5.67 -17.70 18.26
N ILE A 82 5.70 -17.47 19.57
CA ILE A 82 4.51 -17.65 20.39
C ILE A 82 3.63 -16.42 20.14
N CYS A 83 2.71 -16.54 19.19
CA CYS A 83 1.59 -15.60 19.17
C CYS A 83 0.90 -15.69 20.54
N PRO A 84 0.61 -14.57 21.23
CA PRO A 84 -0.14 -14.60 22.48
C PRO A 84 -1.49 -15.32 22.35
N SER A 85 -2.00 -15.46 21.13
CA SER A 85 -3.21 -16.20 20.78
C SER A 85 -3.04 -17.72 20.69
N ALA A 86 -1.81 -18.24 20.65
CA ALA A 86 -1.53 -19.66 20.43
C ALA A 86 -1.11 -20.41 21.71
N GLY A 87 -0.52 -19.71 22.70
CA GLY A 87 -0.10 -20.29 23.97
C GLY A 87 -1.13 -20.19 25.10
N VAL A 88 -2.13 -19.34 24.93
CA VAL A 88 -3.28 -19.25 25.83
C VAL A 88 -4.40 -20.02 25.15
N GLY A 89 -4.82 -21.15 25.74
CA GLY A 89 -6.15 -21.68 25.45
C GLY A 89 -7.13 -20.55 25.79
N TYR A 90 -7.53 -19.79 24.76
CA TYR A 90 -8.43 -18.66 24.90
C TYR A 90 -9.79 -19.22 25.29
N GLN A 91 -9.97 -19.45 26.59
CA GLN A 91 -11.31 -19.49 27.16
C GLN A 91 -11.85 -18.08 27.03
N PHE A 92 -12.53 -17.85 25.90
CA PHE A 92 -13.48 -16.76 25.75
C PHE A 92 -14.64 -17.05 26.71
N ASN A 93 -14.39 -16.89 28.00
CA ASN A 93 -15.45 -16.83 28.98
C ASN A 93 -16.10 -15.47 28.76
N THR A 94 -17.03 -15.46 27.82
CA THR A 94 -17.96 -14.37 27.60
C THR A 94 -18.73 -14.18 28.89
N THR A 95 -18.23 -13.31 29.77
CA THR A 95 -19.13 -12.62 30.68
C THR A 95 -20.17 -11.99 29.75
N GLU A 96 -21.45 -12.33 29.89
CA GLU A 96 -22.54 -11.85 29.02
C GLU A 96 -22.49 -10.32 28.82
N GLU A 97 -21.93 -9.62 29.80
CA GLU A 97 -21.54 -8.22 29.80
C GLU A 97 -20.60 -7.80 28.64
N LEU A 98 -19.58 -8.58 28.30
CA LEU A 98 -18.65 -8.29 27.19
C LEU A 98 -19.33 -8.45 25.82
N ILE A 99 -20.15 -9.49 25.64
CA ILE A 99 -20.95 -9.66 24.42
C ILE A 99 -21.91 -8.47 24.27
N LYS A 100 -22.57 -8.07 25.36
CA LYS A 100 -23.49 -6.93 25.38
C LYS A 100 -22.80 -5.63 24.97
N ARG A 101 -21.58 -5.37 25.47
CA ARG A 101 -20.78 -4.21 25.06
C ARG A 101 -20.39 -4.25 23.58
N MET A 102 -20.01 -5.42 23.05
CA MET A 102 -19.70 -5.56 21.62
C MET A 102 -20.90 -5.26 20.73
N GLU A 103 -22.07 -5.77 21.07
CA GLU A 103 -23.30 -5.51 20.32
C GLU A 103 -23.77 -4.06 20.49
N GLU A 104 -23.57 -3.45 21.66
CA GLU A 104 -23.81 -2.02 21.86
C GLU A 104 -22.88 -1.16 21.01
N MET A 105 -21.58 -1.50 20.96
CA MET A 105 -20.61 -0.82 20.10
C MET A 105 -21.01 -0.94 18.62
N LYS A 106 -21.35 -2.13 18.14
CA LYS A 106 -21.85 -2.34 16.77
C LYS A 106 -23.10 -1.51 16.48
N LYS A 107 -24.00 -1.39 17.46
CA LYS A 107 -25.22 -0.57 17.34
C LYS A 107 -24.90 0.92 17.21
N LYS A 108 -23.92 1.44 17.95
CA LYS A 108 -23.45 2.84 17.84
C LYS A 108 -22.79 3.13 16.49
N LEU A 109 -22.13 2.15 15.88
CA LEU A 109 -21.50 2.29 14.57
C LEU A 109 -22.44 2.10 13.37
N LYS A 110 -23.71 1.68 13.57
CA LYS A 110 -24.66 1.54 12.46
C LYS A 110 -25.14 2.92 12.01
N ILE A 111 -24.45 3.49 11.03
CA ILE A 111 -24.82 4.77 10.44
C ILE A 111 -26.06 4.61 9.56
N GLU A 112 -27.05 5.47 9.77
CA GLU A 112 -28.25 5.55 8.94
C GLU A 112 -27.92 6.25 7.62
N ARG A 113 -28.12 5.57 6.49
CA ARG A 113 -27.70 6.06 5.16
C ARG A 113 -28.27 7.43 4.81
N GLU A 114 -29.51 7.70 5.20
CA GLU A 114 -30.21 8.97 4.91
C GLU A 114 -29.64 10.16 5.69
N LYS A 115 -28.99 9.91 6.83
CA LYS A 115 -28.32 10.93 7.64
C LYS A 115 -26.88 11.17 7.21
N THR A 116 -26.38 10.43 6.23
CA THR A 116 -24.99 10.58 5.79
C THR A 116 -24.81 11.85 4.96
N ASN A 117 -23.65 12.50 5.13
CA ASN A 117 -23.25 13.61 4.28
C ASN A 117 -23.22 13.22 2.80
N ALA A 118 -22.94 11.96 2.48
CA ALA A 118 -23.00 11.46 1.10
C ALA A 118 -24.42 11.49 0.53
N PHE A 119 -25.42 11.06 1.31
CA PHE A 119 -26.82 11.12 0.90
C PHE A 119 -27.35 12.55 0.83
N ILE A 120 -26.99 13.41 1.78
CA ILE A 120 -27.38 14.83 1.73
C ILE A 120 -26.81 15.49 0.46
N ARG A 121 -25.55 15.21 0.13
CA ARG A 121 -24.90 15.70 -1.11
C ARG A 121 -25.51 15.14 -2.39
N SER A 122 -26.15 13.96 -2.35
CA SER A 122 -26.86 13.44 -3.53
C SER A 122 -28.19 14.15 -3.77
N LYS A 123 -28.72 14.87 -2.77
CA LYS A 123 -29.95 15.66 -2.88
C LYS A 123 -29.73 17.13 -3.18
N THR A 124 -28.51 17.64 -3.02
CA THR A 124 -28.18 19.05 -3.33
C THR A 124 -27.41 19.14 -4.64
N SER A 125 -28.04 19.70 -5.67
CA SER A 125 -27.34 20.11 -6.90
C SER A 125 -27.18 21.62 -6.92
N VAL A 126 -26.00 22.09 -7.32
CA VAL A 126 -25.74 23.52 -7.53
C VAL A 126 -26.34 23.91 -8.88
N LYS A 127 -26.97 25.08 -8.96
CA LYS A 127 -27.47 25.61 -10.23
C LYS A 127 -26.29 25.82 -11.19
N ASP A 128 -26.17 24.95 -12.17
CA ASP A 128 -25.12 25.00 -13.18
C ASP A 128 -25.59 25.82 -14.39
N SER A 129 -24.98 26.99 -14.64
CA SER A 129 -25.30 27.87 -15.76
C SER A 129 -24.73 27.40 -17.10
N ARG A 130 -24.07 26.24 -17.14
CA ARG A 130 -23.51 25.66 -18.37
C ARG A 130 -24.62 25.44 -19.40
N THR A 131 -24.38 25.86 -20.63
CA THR A 131 -25.31 25.73 -21.76
C THR A 131 -25.69 24.27 -22.04
N SER A 132 -24.79 23.31 -21.73
CA SER A 132 -25.09 21.87 -21.78
C SER A 132 -26.10 21.40 -20.73
N SER A 133 -26.15 22.07 -19.57
CA SER A 133 -27.08 21.78 -18.46
C SER A 133 -28.44 22.47 -18.63
N THR A 134 -28.45 23.68 -19.21
CA THR A 134 -29.67 24.50 -19.36
C THR A 134 -30.32 24.38 -20.76
N GLY A 135 -29.57 23.98 -21.78
CA GLY A 135 -30.01 24.02 -23.18
C GLY A 135 -31.09 23.01 -23.55
N ILE A 136 -31.17 21.87 -22.86
CA ILE A 136 -32.14 20.80 -23.15
C ILE A 136 -33.57 21.27 -22.87
N GLY A 137 -33.80 22.03 -21.79
CA GLY A 137 -35.13 22.51 -21.41
C GLY A 137 -35.69 23.59 -22.34
N PHE A 138 -34.84 24.48 -22.84
CA PHE A 138 -35.26 25.56 -23.75
C PHE A 138 -35.59 25.05 -25.15
N VAL A 139 -34.75 24.15 -25.70
CA VAL A 139 -34.92 23.61 -27.06
C VAL A 139 -36.12 22.66 -27.13
N LEU A 140 -36.26 21.72 -26.19
CA LEU A 140 -37.35 20.75 -26.21
C LEU A 140 -38.68 21.37 -25.74
N GLY A 141 -38.65 22.30 -24.78
CA GLY A 141 -39.84 22.96 -24.27
C GLY A 141 -40.37 24.04 -25.20
N TRP A 142 -39.67 25.18 -25.29
CA TRP A 142 -40.16 26.33 -26.06
C TRP A 142 -40.08 26.08 -27.58
N GLY A 143 -39.04 25.40 -28.03
CA GLY A 143 -38.81 25.15 -29.46
C GLY A 143 -39.81 24.16 -30.08
N ILE A 144 -40.06 23.02 -29.44
CA ILE A 144 -40.90 21.96 -30.04
C ILE A 144 -42.37 22.09 -29.62
N ILE A 145 -42.63 22.30 -28.33
CA ILE A 145 -44.02 22.35 -27.82
C ILE A 145 -44.63 23.73 -28.06
N GLY A 146 -43.84 24.80 -27.94
CA GLY A 146 -44.31 26.18 -28.14
C GLY A 146 -44.48 26.60 -29.59
N SER A 147 -43.77 25.99 -30.54
CA SER A 147 -43.82 26.40 -31.95
C SER A 147 -45.12 26.03 -32.65
N LEU A 148 -45.73 24.90 -32.29
CA LEU A 148 -46.98 24.43 -32.88
C LEU A 148 -48.17 25.39 -32.64
N PRO A 149 -48.50 25.81 -31.41
CA PRO A 149 -49.58 26.77 -31.18
C PRO A 149 -49.29 28.15 -31.80
N VAL A 150 -48.03 28.60 -31.82
CA VAL A 150 -47.65 29.87 -32.46
C VAL A 150 -47.91 29.82 -33.96
N ALA A 151 -47.57 28.72 -34.63
CA ALA A 151 -47.84 28.55 -36.05
C ALA A 151 -49.34 28.57 -36.38
N ILE A 152 -50.18 27.93 -35.53
CA ILE A 152 -51.64 27.96 -35.68
C ILE A 152 -52.16 29.39 -35.57
N CYS A 153 -51.79 30.11 -34.50
CA CYS A 153 -52.22 31.49 -34.28
C CYS A 153 -51.81 32.44 -35.43
N LEU A 154 -50.60 32.28 -35.98
CA LEU A 154 -50.13 33.07 -37.12
C LEU A 154 -50.94 32.76 -38.39
N GLY A 155 -51.31 31.50 -38.61
CA GLY A 155 -52.18 31.09 -39.72
C GLY A 155 -53.58 31.70 -39.63
N ASP A 156 -54.17 31.69 -38.43
CA ASP A 156 -55.49 32.29 -38.17
C ASP A 156 -55.45 33.82 -38.34
N ALA A 157 -54.41 34.47 -37.81
CA ALA A 157 -54.22 35.91 -37.96
C ALA A 157 -54.06 36.33 -39.43
N ALA A 158 -53.26 35.58 -40.22
CA ALA A 158 -53.10 35.85 -41.64
C ALA A 158 -54.40 35.63 -42.44
N SER A 159 -55.22 34.67 -42.03
CA SER A 159 -56.52 34.40 -42.65
C SER A 159 -57.54 35.49 -42.32
N LEU A 160 -57.58 35.96 -41.07
CA LEU A 160 -58.39 37.11 -40.65
C LEU A 160 -57.99 38.40 -41.36
N LEU A 161 -56.68 38.66 -41.49
CA LEU A 161 -56.18 39.84 -42.22
C LEU A 161 -56.53 39.81 -43.70
N ARG A 162 -56.49 38.63 -44.34
CA ARG A 162 -56.93 38.48 -45.74
C ARG A 162 -58.43 38.74 -45.89
N HIS A 163 -59.25 38.29 -44.94
CA HIS A 163 -60.67 38.60 -44.90
C HIS A 163 -60.94 40.09 -44.70
N MET A 164 -60.24 40.76 -43.79
CA MET A 164 -60.36 42.21 -43.59
C MET A 164 -59.92 43.02 -44.83
N ARG A 165 -58.99 42.48 -45.64
CA ARG A 165 -58.45 43.15 -46.84
C ARG A 165 -59.30 42.96 -48.10
N HIS A 166 -59.98 41.82 -48.26
CA HIS A 166 -60.83 41.52 -49.42
C HIS A 166 -62.34 41.55 -49.10
N GLY A 167 -62.71 41.76 -47.84
CA GLY A 167 -64.08 41.90 -47.36
C GLY A 167 -64.49 43.37 -47.20
N VAL A 168 -64.54 44.08 -48.31
CA VAL A 168 -65.44 45.21 -48.61
C VAL A 168 -65.91 45.02 -50.04
#